data_AF-A0A6I0F712-F1
#
_entry.id   AF-A0A6I0F712-F1
#
_cell.length_a   1.000
_cell.length_b   1.000
_cell.length_c   1.000
_cell.angle_alpha   90.00
_cell.angle_beta   90.00
_cell.angle_gamma   90.00
#
_symmetry.space_group_name_H-M   'P 1'
#
loop_
_entity.id
_entity.type
_entity.pdbx_description
1 polymer ?
#
loop_
_entity_poly.entity_id
_entity_poly.type
_entity_poly.pdbx_seq_one_letter_code
_entity_poly.pdbx_strand_id
1 'polypeptide(L)'
;MTALAQPLGMLLKMIYDLIGNYGISIIVFTIVVKLLMVPLTLKQMRSMKQLQEVQPKIKELQEKYKNDKEKLNIKTMELYKQYNVSPFGGCLPLLIQFPIIIGLFTALRDPGLYVFGSEEIYQQINTSFLWLSNLTDPDPWILPILAGATTYLSSITMSSNKNDQTQKMMTYFFPILIFWWGRSFPAGLTLYWVVSNGFQAAQQIIITKPYAKVKEGSN
;
A
#
# COMPACT_ATOMS: atom_id res chain seq x y z
N MET A 1 -12.81 15.79 -5.20
CA MET A 1 -12.80 14.66 -4.24
C MET A 1 -14.03 13.78 -4.40
N THR A 2 -15.22 14.35 -4.57
CA THR A 2 -16.50 13.64 -4.80
C THR A 2 -16.45 12.56 -5.89
N ALA A 3 -15.81 12.84 -7.04
CA ALA A 3 -15.69 11.88 -8.14
C ALA A 3 -14.91 10.59 -7.79
N LEU A 4 -14.03 10.63 -6.77
CA LEU A 4 -13.32 9.45 -6.27
C LEU A 4 -14.09 8.80 -5.11
N ALA A 5 -14.66 9.62 -4.22
CA ALA A 5 -15.32 9.14 -3.01
C ALA A 5 -16.66 8.44 -3.29
N GLN A 6 -17.48 8.99 -4.19
CA GLN A 6 -18.82 8.44 -4.51
C GLN A 6 -18.79 7.00 -5.02
N PRO A 7 -18.02 6.62 -6.06
CA PRO A 7 -18.04 5.24 -6.54
C PRO A 7 -17.52 4.25 -5.50
N LEU A 8 -16.50 4.65 -4.71
CA LEU A 8 -15.97 3.82 -3.63
C LEU A 8 -16.98 3.67 -2.49
N GLY A 9 -17.68 4.75 -2.14
CA GLY A 9 -18.73 4.75 -1.12
C GLY A 9 -19.95 3.95 -1.54
N MET A 10 -20.38 4.03 -2.81
CA MET A 10 -21.44 3.17 -3.36
C MET A 10 -21.07 1.69 -3.28
N LEU A 11 -19.85 1.34 -3.68
CA LEU A 11 -19.37 -0.04 -3.57
C LEU A 11 -19.36 -0.51 -2.10
N LEU A 12 -18.88 0.34 -1.18
CA LEU A 12 -18.89 0.03 0.24
C LEU A 12 -20.32 -0.15 0.79
N LYS A 13 -21.27 0.68 0.35
CA LYS A 13 -22.68 0.57 0.71
C LYS A 13 -23.28 -0.75 0.20
N MET A 14 -23.03 -1.10 -1.06
CA MET A 14 -23.52 -2.36 -1.64
C MET A 14 -23.00 -3.57 -0.84
N ILE A 15 -21.74 -3.53 -0.41
CA ILE A 15 -21.16 -4.58 0.43
C ILE A 15 -21.81 -4.57 1.82
N TYR A 16 -22.05 -3.40 2.38
CA TYR A 16 -22.74 -3.26 3.67
C TYR A 16 -24.17 -3.79 3.64
N ASP A 17 -24.95 -3.49 2.60
CA ASP A 17 -26.33 -3.95 2.46
C ASP A 17 -26.42 -5.49 2.41
N LEU A 18 -25.35 -6.17 1.98
CA LEU A 18 -25.26 -7.63 1.94
C LEU A 18 -24.78 -8.25 3.27
N ILE A 19 -23.91 -7.56 4.01
CA ILE A 19 -23.22 -8.11 5.19
C ILE A 19 -23.85 -7.65 6.51
N GLY A 20 -24.36 -6.41 6.57
CA GLY A 20 -24.94 -5.77 7.74
C GLY A 20 -23.93 -5.32 8.80
N ASN A 21 -22.63 -5.58 8.62
CA ASN A 21 -21.57 -5.16 9.55
C ASN A 21 -20.57 -4.23 8.85
N TYR A 22 -20.41 -3.01 9.38
CA TYR A 22 -19.62 -1.97 8.70
C TYR A 22 -18.12 -2.29 8.65
N GLY A 23 -17.53 -2.81 9.74
CA GLY A 23 -16.12 -3.18 9.75
C GLY A 23 -15.79 -4.36 8.83
N ILE A 24 -16.65 -5.40 8.82
CA ILE A 24 -16.50 -6.52 7.87
C ILE A 24 -16.68 -6.02 6.43
N SER A 25 -17.58 -5.05 6.20
CA SER A 25 -17.78 -4.45 4.88
C SER A 25 -16.53 -3.74 4.38
N ILE A 26 -15.81 -3.03 5.24
CA ILE A 26 -14.51 -2.43 4.90
C ILE A 26 -13.47 -3.51 4.56
N ILE A 27 -13.43 -4.62 5.31
CA ILE A 27 -12.52 -5.74 5.02
C ILE A 27 -12.81 -6.33 3.64
N VAL A 28 -14.07 -6.66 3.37
CA VAL A 28 -14.50 -7.25 2.09
C VAL A 28 -14.27 -6.27 0.94
N PHE A 29 -14.61 -5.00 1.13
CA PHE A 29 -14.31 -3.93 0.18
C PHE A 29 -12.81 -3.91 -0.17
N THR A 30 -11.95 -3.97 0.85
CA THR A 30 -10.50 -3.97 0.65
C THR A 30 -10.05 -5.14 -0.20
N ILE A 31 -10.55 -6.34 0.09
CA ILE A 31 -10.22 -7.56 -0.66
C ILE A 31 -10.69 -7.44 -2.11
N VAL A 32 -11.91 -6.96 -2.35
CA VAL A 32 -12.45 -6.76 -3.71
C VAL A 32 -11.58 -5.78 -4.50
N VAL A 33 -11.26 -4.61 -3.94
CA VAL A 33 -10.39 -3.63 -4.60
C VAL A 33 -9.02 -4.22 -4.89
N LYS A 34 -8.42 -4.94 -3.94
CA LYS A 34 -7.11 -5.57 -4.13
C LYS A 34 -7.13 -6.67 -5.20
N LEU A 35 -8.19 -7.47 -5.26
CA LEU A 35 -8.38 -8.48 -6.31
C LEU A 35 -8.45 -7.86 -7.70
N LEU A 36 -9.21 -6.77 -7.86
CA LEU A 36 -9.26 -6.01 -9.11
C LEU A 36 -7.89 -5.44 -9.50
N MET A 37 -7.06 -5.09 -8.51
CA MET A 37 -5.71 -4.58 -8.72
C MET A 37 -4.64 -5.67 -8.91
N VAL A 38 -4.96 -6.97 -8.80
CA VAL A 38 -4.00 -8.08 -8.99
C VAL A 38 -3.21 -7.99 -10.31
N PRO A 39 -3.82 -7.83 -11.50
CA PRO A 39 -3.05 -7.79 -12.75
C PRO A 39 -2.04 -6.62 -12.77
N LEU A 40 -2.40 -5.49 -12.18
CA LEU A 40 -1.55 -4.30 -12.09
C LEU A 40 -0.41 -4.49 -11.09
N THR A 41 -0.73 -4.99 -9.89
CA THR A 41 0.27 -5.28 -8.85
C THR A 41 1.26 -6.36 -9.29
N LEU A 42 0.84 -7.34 -10.09
CA LEU A 42 1.74 -8.31 -10.73
C LEU A 42 2.77 -7.66 -11.65
N LYS A 43 2.34 -6.71 -12.49
CA LYS A 43 3.26 -5.94 -13.35
C LYS A 43 4.23 -5.10 -12.52
N GLN A 44 3.75 -4.46 -11.46
CA GLN A 44 4.57 -3.68 -10.53
C GLN A 44 5.63 -4.55 -9.83
N MET A 45 5.25 -5.72 -9.31
CA MET A 45 6.17 -6.65 -8.66
C MET A 45 7.25 -7.17 -9.62
N ARG A 46 6.89 -7.45 -10.88
CA ARG A 46 7.88 -7.82 -11.91
C ARG A 46 8.88 -6.70 -12.17
N SER A 47 8.41 -5.47 -12.36
CA SER A 47 9.28 -4.30 -12.55
C SER A 47 10.20 -4.09 -11.34
N MET A 48 9.68 -4.31 -10.13
CA MET A 48 10.48 -4.23 -8.91
C MET A 48 11.58 -5.28 -8.88
N LYS A 49 11.25 -6.54 -9.17
CA LYS A 49 12.25 -7.62 -9.23
C LYS A 49 13.40 -7.31 -10.22
N GLN A 50 13.08 -6.78 -11.40
CA GLN A 50 14.10 -6.38 -12.37
C GLN A 50 15.01 -5.27 -11.83
N LEU A 51 14.45 -4.31 -11.10
CA LEU A 51 15.24 -3.28 -10.43
C LEU A 51 16.17 -3.89 -9.37
N GLN A 52 15.69 -4.87 -8.61
CA GLN A 52 16.50 -5.60 -7.62
C GLN A 52 17.68 -6.33 -8.26
N GLU A 53 17.50 -6.92 -9.45
CA GLU A 53 18.56 -7.61 -10.19
C GLU A 53 19.66 -6.64 -10.70
N VAL A 54 19.32 -5.37 -10.95
CA VAL A 54 20.27 -4.33 -11.39
C VAL A 54 20.97 -3.63 -10.20
N GLN A 55 20.43 -3.73 -8.98
CA GLN A 55 20.98 -3.08 -7.78
C GLN A 55 22.48 -3.36 -7.52
N PRO A 56 23.03 -4.57 -7.69
CA PRO A 56 24.45 -4.82 -7.49
C PRO A 56 25.33 -3.95 -8.38
N LYS A 57 24.96 -3.78 -9.66
CA LYS A 57 25.68 -2.94 -10.63
C LYS A 57 25.58 -1.46 -10.29
N ILE A 58 24.46 -1.02 -9.71
CA ILE A 58 24.33 0.35 -9.20
C ILE A 58 25.32 0.59 -8.05
N LYS A 59 25.50 -0.39 -7.15
CA LYS A 59 26.48 -0.28 -6.06
C LYS A 59 27.91 -0.14 -6.59
N GLU A 60 28.27 -0.94 -7.60
CA GLU A 60 29.57 -0.81 -8.28
C GLU A 60 29.78 0.58 -8.88
N LEU A 61 28.73 1.16 -9.51
CA LEU A 61 28.78 2.54 -10.00
C LEU A 61 28.94 3.56 -8.87
N GLN A 62 28.22 3.39 -7.75
CA GLN A 62 28.32 4.25 -6.57
C GLN A 62 29.72 4.25 -5.97
N GLU A 63 30.38 3.09 -5.94
CA GLU A 63 31.77 2.96 -5.49
C GLU A 63 32.75 3.60 -6.49
N LYS A 64 32.57 3.33 -7.79
CA LYS A 64 33.45 3.84 -8.86
C LYS A 64 33.38 5.36 -9.04
N TYR A 65 32.20 5.95 -8.86
CA TYR A 65 31.95 7.39 -9.07
C TYR A 65 31.60 8.12 -7.78
N LYS A 66 32.06 7.63 -6.62
CA LYS A 66 31.75 8.19 -5.28
C LYS A 66 31.98 9.71 -5.17
N ASN A 67 33.00 10.22 -5.88
CA ASN A 67 33.39 11.64 -5.85
C ASN A 67 32.81 12.47 -7.00
N ASP A 68 32.08 11.85 -7.93
CA ASP A 68 31.55 12.49 -9.14
C ASP A 68 30.05 12.17 -9.28
N LYS A 69 29.22 12.93 -8.56
CA LYS A 69 27.77 12.72 -8.50
C LYS A 69 27.10 12.91 -9.85
N GLU A 70 27.61 13.81 -10.68
CA GLU A 70 27.05 14.06 -12.00
C GLU A 70 27.24 12.84 -12.89
N LYS A 71 28.48 12.31 -12.94
CA LYS A 71 28.79 11.11 -13.71
C LYS A 71 28.12 9.87 -13.16
N LEU A 72 27.97 9.76 -11.84
CA LEU A 72 27.20 8.70 -11.19
C LEU A 72 25.74 8.70 -11.68
N ASN A 73 25.08 9.86 -11.71
CA ASN A 73 23.69 9.98 -12.17
C ASN A 73 23.55 9.59 -13.65
N ILE A 74 24.45 10.09 -14.51
CA ILE A 74 24.46 9.76 -15.94
C ILE A 74 24.63 8.26 -16.15
N LYS A 75 25.63 7.65 -15.51
CA LYS A 75 25.93 6.21 -15.64
C LYS A 75 24.84 5.33 -15.06
N THR A 76 24.19 5.76 -13.98
CA THR A 76 23.03 5.04 -13.42
C THR A 76 21.84 5.07 -14.39
N MET A 77 21.57 6.20 -15.04
CA MET A 77 20.51 6.31 -16.05
C MET A 77 20.82 5.51 -17.33
N GLU A 78 22.07 5.51 -17.79
CA GLU A 78 22.52 4.66 -18.89
C GLU A 78 22.35 3.18 -18.55
N LEU A 79 22.70 2.77 -17.32
CA LEU A 79 22.50 1.41 -16.84
C LEU A 79 21.01 1.02 -16.86
N TYR A 80 20.13 1.87 -16.34
CA TYR A 80 18.68 1.61 -16.41
C TYR A 80 18.19 1.41 -17.84
N LYS A 81 18.65 2.23 -18.80
CA LYS A 81 18.32 2.07 -20.22
C LYS A 81 18.89 0.77 -20.81
N GLN A 82 20.14 0.43 -20.49
CA GLN A 82 20.81 -0.78 -20.98
C GLN A 82 20.07 -2.05 -20.56
N TYR A 83 19.54 -2.09 -19.33
CA TYR A 83 18.79 -3.23 -18.81
C TYR A 83 17.27 -3.11 -19.06
N ASN A 84 16.83 -2.05 -19.74
CA ASN A 84 15.42 -1.75 -20.02
C ASN A 84 14.53 -1.76 -18.75
N VAL A 85 15.07 -1.21 -17.65
CA VAL A 85 14.39 -1.14 -16.34
C VAL A 85 14.03 0.31 -16.03
N SER A 86 12.82 0.55 -15.53
CA SER A 86 12.38 1.88 -15.08
C SER A 86 12.64 2.08 -13.58
N PRO A 87 13.29 3.18 -13.16
CA PRO A 87 13.45 3.50 -11.73
C PRO A 87 12.12 3.83 -11.04
N PHE A 88 11.09 4.19 -11.79
CA PHE A 88 9.75 4.52 -11.27
C PHE A 88 8.88 3.29 -10.99
N GLY A 89 9.33 2.09 -11.38
CA GLY A 89 8.60 0.85 -11.13
C GLY A 89 8.29 0.61 -9.64
N GLY A 90 9.13 1.15 -8.74
CA GLY A 90 8.98 0.97 -7.30
C GLY A 90 8.11 1.97 -6.55
N CYS A 91 7.91 3.17 -7.10
CA CYS A 91 6.98 4.14 -6.52
C CYS A 91 5.58 4.07 -7.15
N LEU A 92 5.43 3.37 -8.28
CA LEU A 92 4.16 3.19 -8.98
C LEU A 92 3.03 2.62 -8.09
N PRO A 93 3.26 1.67 -7.15
CA PRO A 93 2.22 1.24 -6.23
C PRO A 93 1.65 2.38 -5.38
N LEU A 94 2.52 3.27 -4.89
CA LEU A 94 2.12 4.40 -4.06
C LEU A 94 1.27 5.40 -4.85
N LEU A 95 1.66 5.71 -6.09
CA LEU A 95 0.95 6.65 -6.95
C LEU A 95 -0.48 6.20 -7.26
N ILE A 96 -0.69 4.91 -7.48
CA ILE A 96 -2.03 4.36 -7.76
C ILE A 96 -2.84 4.21 -6.48
N GLN A 97 -2.18 3.92 -5.37
CA GLN A 97 -2.84 3.77 -4.08
C GLN A 97 -3.32 5.11 -3.51
N PHE A 98 -2.64 6.21 -3.82
CA PHE A 98 -2.93 7.54 -3.29
C PHE A 98 -4.35 8.06 -3.64
N PRO A 99 -4.83 8.02 -4.90
CA PRO A 99 -6.22 8.35 -5.22
C PRO A 99 -7.26 7.50 -4.47
N ILE A 100 -7.00 6.21 -4.30
CA ILE A 100 -7.91 5.29 -3.59
C ILE A 100 -7.98 5.66 -2.11
N ILE A 101 -6.83 5.93 -1.48
CA ILE A 101 -6.77 6.38 -0.08
C ILE A 101 -7.50 7.70 0.10
N ILE A 102 -7.33 8.67 -0.81
CA ILE A 102 -8.03 9.97 -0.74
C ILE A 102 -9.54 9.78 -0.87
N GLY A 103 -9.98 8.93 -1.81
CA GLY A 103 -11.39 8.63 -1.99
C GLY A 103 -12.00 7.98 -0.75
N LEU A 104 -11.31 6.98 -0.17
CA LEU A 104 -11.74 6.32 1.05
C LEU A 104 -11.68 7.21 2.29
N PHE A 105 -10.63 8.01 2.46
CA PHE A 105 -10.56 8.99 3.54
C PHE A 105 -11.76 9.93 3.48
N THR A 106 -12.08 10.43 2.29
CA THR A 106 -13.24 11.30 2.07
C THR A 106 -14.55 10.57 2.42
N ALA A 107 -14.71 9.34 1.92
CA ALA A 107 -15.92 8.56 2.12
C ALA A 107 -16.14 8.11 3.58
N LEU A 108 -15.07 7.76 4.29
CA LEU A 108 -15.13 7.26 5.66
C LEU A 108 -15.15 8.38 6.71
N ARG A 109 -14.72 9.59 6.35
CA ARG A 109 -14.84 10.78 7.20
C ARG A 109 -16.29 11.30 7.23
N ASP A 110 -17.01 11.15 6.12
CA ASP A 110 -18.41 11.57 5.99
C ASP A 110 -19.24 10.47 5.33
N PRO A 111 -19.45 9.34 6.04
CA PRO A 111 -20.14 8.18 5.48
C PRO A 111 -21.63 8.44 5.24
N GLY A 112 -22.25 9.35 6.00
CA GLY A 112 -23.62 9.81 5.73
C GLY A 112 -23.76 10.36 4.32
N LEU A 113 -22.83 11.23 3.89
CA LEU A 113 -22.86 11.81 2.55
C LEU A 113 -22.42 10.84 1.45
N TYR A 114 -21.32 10.11 1.66
CA TYR A 114 -20.65 9.38 0.57
C TYR A 114 -20.96 7.89 0.50
N VAL A 115 -21.40 7.27 1.59
CA VAL A 115 -21.68 5.83 1.66
C VAL A 115 -23.18 5.59 1.75
N PHE A 116 -23.87 6.20 2.71
CA PHE A 116 -25.28 5.91 3.00
C PHE A 116 -26.26 6.87 2.34
N GLY A 117 -25.80 8.01 1.84
CA GLY A 117 -26.63 9.03 1.18
C GLY A 117 -27.56 9.80 2.12
N SER A 118 -27.54 9.49 3.42
CA SER A 118 -28.22 10.26 4.46
C SER A 118 -27.53 10.05 5.81
N GLU A 119 -27.46 11.13 6.60
CA GLU A 119 -26.91 11.08 7.96
C GLU A 119 -27.84 10.27 8.89
N GLU A 120 -29.15 10.34 8.66
CA GLU A 120 -30.15 9.62 9.46
C GLU A 120 -29.99 8.10 9.37
N ILE A 121 -29.76 7.56 8.17
CA ILE A 121 -29.48 6.12 7.99
C ILE A 121 -28.15 5.77 8.65
N TYR A 122 -27.14 6.64 8.53
CA TYR A 122 -25.83 6.38 9.13
C TYR A 122 -25.90 6.29 10.66
N GLN A 123 -26.65 7.18 11.32
CA GLN A 123 -26.81 7.16 12.78
C GLN A 123 -27.56 5.91 13.29
N GLN A 124 -28.31 5.23 12.43
CA GLN A 124 -29.05 4.02 12.77
C GLN A 124 -28.22 2.74 12.60
N ILE A 125 -27.08 2.79 11.92
CA ILE A 125 -26.24 1.61 11.71
C ILE A 125 -25.28 1.38 12.87
N ASN A 126 -25.01 0.11 13.15
CA ASN A 126 -23.95 -0.25 14.08
C ASN A 126 -22.58 -0.07 13.41
N THR A 127 -21.86 0.96 13.83
CA THR A 127 -20.51 1.28 13.36
C THR A 127 -19.41 0.71 14.25
N SER A 128 -19.76 0.03 15.33
CA SER A 128 -18.79 -0.63 16.21
C SER A 128 -18.14 -1.82 15.52
N PHE A 129 -16.85 -2.04 15.82
CA PHE A 129 -16.11 -3.15 15.27
C PHE A 129 -14.96 -3.55 16.20
N LEU A 130 -14.97 -4.81 16.65
CA LEU A 130 -14.00 -5.33 17.62
C LEU A 130 -13.97 -4.50 18.92
N TRP A 131 -12.88 -3.77 19.17
CA TRP A 131 -12.73 -2.88 20.34
C TRP A 131 -13.14 -1.43 20.05
N LEU A 132 -13.53 -1.12 18.81
CA LEU A 132 -13.89 0.23 18.39
C LEU A 132 -15.38 0.46 18.58
N SER A 133 -15.72 1.56 19.25
CA SER A 133 -17.12 2.01 19.38
C SER A 133 -17.66 2.56 18.06
N ASN A 134 -16.80 3.13 17.21
CA ASN A 134 -17.16 3.72 15.92
C ASN A 134 -15.95 3.65 14.97
N LEU A 135 -16.19 3.42 13.68
CA LEU A 135 -15.17 3.39 12.63
C LEU A 135 -14.87 4.77 12.01
N THR A 136 -15.67 5.80 12.28
CA THR A 136 -15.40 7.17 11.84
C THR A 136 -14.48 7.93 12.80
N ASP A 137 -14.49 7.55 14.08
CA ASP A 137 -13.57 8.10 15.06
C ASP A 137 -12.17 7.49 14.92
N PRO A 138 -11.08 8.24 15.21
CA PRO A 138 -9.74 7.67 15.16
C PRO A 138 -9.47 6.65 16.26
N ASP A 139 -8.78 5.56 15.91
CA ASP A 139 -8.16 4.67 16.89
C ASP A 139 -6.77 5.22 17.27
N PRO A 140 -6.50 5.51 18.54
CA PRO A 140 -5.25 6.15 18.93
C PRO A 140 -4.05 5.19 18.97
N TRP A 141 -4.22 3.86 18.99
CA TRP A 141 -3.13 2.95 19.33
C TRP A 141 -3.10 1.67 18.49
N ILE A 142 -4.12 0.80 18.61
CA ILE A 142 -4.06 -0.56 18.09
C ILE A 142 -3.99 -0.55 16.56
N LEU A 143 -4.91 0.13 15.87
CA LEU A 143 -4.89 0.13 14.40
C LEU A 143 -3.67 0.87 13.82
N PRO A 144 -3.27 2.06 14.32
CA PRO A 144 -2.09 2.73 13.80
C PRO A 144 -0.79 1.94 14.03
N ILE A 145 -0.65 1.25 15.17
CA ILE A 145 0.50 0.38 15.44
C ILE A 145 0.53 -0.76 14.44
N LEU A 146 -0.61 -1.41 14.21
CA LEU A 146 -0.72 -2.47 13.21
C LEU A 146 -0.43 -1.96 11.79
N ALA A 147 -0.91 -0.77 11.43
CA ALA A 147 -0.66 -0.16 10.14
C ALA A 147 0.83 0.14 9.94
N GLY A 148 1.49 0.72 10.94
CA GLY A 148 2.93 0.95 10.94
C GLY A 148 3.71 -0.37 10.85
N ALA A 149 3.42 -1.34 11.71
CA ALA A 149 4.09 -2.64 11.74
C ALA A 149 3.94 -3.41 10.41
N THR A 150 2.73 -3.47 9.85
CA THR A 150 2.50 -4.14 8.56
C THR A 150 3.16 -3.42 7.40
N THR A 151 3.22 -2.08 7.43
CA THR A 151 3.96 -1.29 6.42
C THR A 151 5.46 -1.56 6.52
N TYR A 152 6.00 -1.64 7.75
CA TYR A 152 7.39 -2.01 8.00
C TYR A 152 7.72 -3.42 7.47
N LEU A 153 6.88 -4.41 7.77
CA LEU A 153 7.07 -5.78 7.28
C LEU A 153 7.00 -5.85 5.74
N SER A 154 6.10 -5.08 5.14
CA SER A 154 5.98 -5.00 3.68
C SER A 154 7.20 -4.31 3.05
N SER A 155 7.74 -3.26 3.67
CA SER A 155 8.90 -2.55 3.14
C SER A 155 10.18 -3.39 3.22
N ILE A 156 10.44 -4.11 4.32
CA ILE A 156 11.65 -4.95 4.43
C ILE A 156 11.68 -6.13 3.45
N THR A 157 10.52 -6.63 3.04
CA THR A 157 10.42 -7.74 2.08
C THR A 157 10.57 -7.27 0.64
N MET A 158 10.32 -5.98 0.37
CA MET A 158 10.51 -5.36 -0.95
C MET A 158 11.87 -4.66 -1.10
N SER A 159 12.48 -4.21 -0.01
CA SER A 159 13.76 -3.51 0.03
C SER A 159 14.94 -4.44 -0.31
N SER A 160 15.56 -4.23 -1.48
CA SER A 160 16.77 -4.97 -1.88
C SER A 160 18.09 -4.33 -1.47
N ASN A 161 18.08 -3.07 -1.03
CA ASN A 161 19.30 -2.37 -0.63
C ASN A 161 19.07 -1.52 0.62
N LYS A 162 19.41 -2.07 1.79
CA LYS A 162 19.25 -1.40 3.09
C LYS A 162 20.13 -0.15 3.26
N ASN A 163 21.13 0.05 2.39
CA ASN A 163 22.06 1.18 2.47
C ASN A 163 21.66 2.38 1.63
N ASP A 164 20.71 2.23 0.69
CA ASP A 164 20.20 3.34 -0.09
C ASP A 164 19.32 4.27 0.79
N GLN A 165 19.54 5.59 0.71
CA GLN A 165 18.85 6.58 1.54
C GLN A 165 17.33 6.56 1.28
N THR A 166 16.93 6.40 0.02
CA THR A 166 15.52 6.30 -0.38
C THR A 166 14.87 5.06 0.25
N GLN A 167 15.56 3.91 0.20
CA GLN A 167 15.07 2.67 0.82
C GLN A 167 14.99 2.76 2.34
N LYS A 168 15.94 3.42 3.01
CA LYS A 168 15.87 3.66 4.46
C LYS A 168 14.66 4.52 4.84
N MET A 169 14.36 5.54 4.04
CA MET A 169 13.17 6.36 4.25
C MET A 169 11.89 5.51 4.13
N MET A 170 11.75 4.75 3.05
CA MET A 170 10.61 3.82 2.85
C MET A 170 10.51 2.76 3.95
N THR A 171 11.64 2.25 4.41
CA THR A 171 11.69 1.15 5.37
C THR A 171 11.40 1.61 6.79
N TYR A 172 11.93 2.77 7.22
CA TYR A 172 11.84 3.19 8.63
C TYR A 172 10.95 4.43 8.82
N PHE A 173 11.17 5.48 8.03
CA PHE A 173 10.48 6.74 8.21
C PHE A 173 8.98 6.64 7.88
N PHE A 174 8.64 6.02 6.74
CA PHE A 174 7.24 5.89 6.32
C PHE A 174 6.37 5.10 7.31
N PRO A 175 6.77 3.93 7.84
CA PRO A 175 6.00 3.23 8.87
C PRO A 175 5.71 4.07 10.12
N ILE A 176 6.68 4.86 10.57
CA ILE A 176 6.50 5.77 11.73
C ILE A 176 5.51 6.88 11.38
N LEU A 177 5.61 7.43 10.17
CA LEU A 177 4.69 8.44 9.67
C LEU A 177 3.25 7.90 9.58
N ILE A 178 3.07 6.68 9.06
CA ILE A 178 1.77 6.01 8.98
C ILE A 178 1.20 5.74 10.37
N PHE A 179 2.01 5.35 11.34
CA PHE A 179 1.57 5.26 12.74
C PHE A 179 1.07 6.62 13.24
N TRP A 180 1.83 7.70 13.03
CA TRP A 180 1.44 9.04 13.51
C TRP A 180 0.16 9.54 12.84
N TRP A 181 0.05 9.43 11.52
CA TRP A 181 -1.13 9.84 10.76
C TRP A 181 -2.36 8.97 11.03
N GLY A 182 -2.17 7.67 11.21
CA GLY A 182 -3.26 6.73 11.50
C GLY A 182 -4.03 7.08 12.78
N ARG A 183 -3.39 7.76 13.74
CA ARG A 183 -4.03 8.26 14.97
C ARG A 183 -4.98 9.42 14.76
N SER A 184 -4.91 10.08 13.61
CA SER A 184 -5.76 11.22 13.25
C SER A 184 -6.79 10.87 12.18
N PHE A 185 -6.68 9.70 11.56
CA PHE A 185 -7.59 9.25 10.52
C PHE A 185 -8.75 8.45 11.09
N PRO A 186 -9.91 8.42 10.39
CA PRO A 186 -11.00 7.52 10.74
C PRO A 186 -10.49 6.08 10.90
N ALA A 187 -10.88 5.38 11.97
CA ALA A 187 -10.43 4.02 12.24
C ALA A 187 -10.73 3.07 11.07
N GLY A 188 -11.83 3.28 10.32
CA GLY A 188 -12.15 2.54 9.11
C GLY A 188 -11.08 2.66 8.02
N LEU A 189 -10.45 3.83 7.86
CA LEU A 189 -9.37 4.01 6.89
C LEU A 189 -8.10 3.28 7.35
N THR A 190 -7.78 3.36 8.64
CA THR A 190 -6.62 2.66 9.20
C THR A 190 -6.82 1.14 9.16
N LEU A 191 -8.05 0.65 9.37
CA LEU A 191 -8.44 -0.75 9.19
C LEU A 191 -8.25 -1.18 7.72
N TYR A 192 -8.75 -0.40 6.77
CA TYR A 192 -8.50 -0.63 5.33
C TYR A 192 -7.00 -0.77 5.06
N TRP A 193 -6.17 0.11 5.64
CA TRP A 193 -4.72 0.08 5.45
C TRP A 193 -4.08 -1.23 5.95
N VAL A 194 -4.44 -1.66 7.16
CA VAL A 194 -3.95 -2.91 7.76
C VAL A 194 -4.33 -4.12 6.89
N VAL A 195 -5.60 -4.21 6.49
CA VAL A 195 -6.10 -5.31 5.64
C VAL A 195 -5.43 -5.28 4.27
N SER A 196 -5.25 -4.09 3.69
CA SER A 196 -4.56 -3.87 2.42
C SER A 196 -3.11 -4.38 2.46
N ASN A 197 -2.37 -4.05 3.52
CA ASN A 197 -1.00 -4.52 3.71
C ASN A 197 -0.96 -6.04 3.94
N GLY A 198 -1.89 -6.58 4.73
CA GLY A 198 -2.01 -8.02 4.94
C GLY A 198 -2.25 -8.78 3.64
N PHE A 199 -3.17 -8.28 2.80
CA PHE A 199 -3.41 -8.83 1.46
C PHE A 199 -2.14 -8.75 0.60
N GLN A 200 -1.46 -7.60 0.57
CA GLN A 200 -0.25 -7.40 -0.23
C GLN A 200 0.87 -8.35 0.22
N ALA A 201 1.07 -8.54 1.53
CA ALA A 201 2.03 -9.48 2.07
C ALA A 201 1.70 -10.93 1.68
N ALA A 202 0.43 -11.33 1.80
CA ALA A 202 -0.04 -12.66 1.36
C ALA A 202 0.19 -12.86 -0.14
N GLN A 203 -0.19 -11.87 -0.95
CA GLN A 203 0.01 -11.86 -2.39
C GLN A 203 1.50 -12.00 -2.74
N GLN A 204 2.38 -11.24 -2.08
CA GLN A 204 3.82 -11.30 -2.30
C GLN A 204 4.37 -12.69 -1.96
N ILE A 205 4.02 -13.28 -0.81
CA ILE A 205 4.46 -14.62 -0.40
C ILE A 205 4.04 -15.68 -1.43
N ILE A 206 2.80 -15.61 -1.95
CA ILE A 206 2.29 -16.55 -2.95
C ILE A 206 3.05 -16.42 -4.28
N ILE A 207 3.41 -15.20 -4.68
CA ILE A 207 4.05 -14.93 -5.97
C ILE A 207 5.57 -15.18 -5.95
N THR A 208 6.26 -14.89 -4.84
CA THR A 208 7.72 -15.08 -4.76
C THR A 208 8.14 -16.51 -4.45
N LYS A 209 7.32 -17.30 -3.72
CA LYS A 209 7.61 -18.73 -3.45
C LYS A 209 7.87 -19.59 -4.70
N PRO A 210 7.10 -19.47 -5.80
CA PRO A 210 7.34 -20.26 -7.03
C PRO A 210 8.61 -19.88 -7.79
N TYR A 211 9.08 -18.63 -7.71
CA TYR A 211 10.26 -18.18 -8.47
C TYR A 211 11.60 -18.66 -7.88
N ALA A 212 11.65 -18.99 -6.58
CA ALA A 212 12.84 -19.56 -5.96
C ALA A 212 13.08 -21.01 -6.43
N LYS A 213 12.02 -21.82 -6.51
CA LYS A 213 12.10 -23.23 -6.96
C LYS A 213 12.47 -23.40 -8.44
N VAL A 214 12.09 -22.46 -9.31
CA VAL A 214 12.41 -22.56 -10.75
C VAL A 214 13.90 -22.28 -11.02
N LYS A 215 14.56 -21.42 -10.23
CA LYS A 215 16.00 -21.15 -10.37
C LYS A 215 16.89 -22.29 -9.87
N GLU A 216 16.42 -23.08 -8.91
CA GLU A 216 17.16 -24.26 -8.41
C GLU A 216 17.10 -25.47 -9.36
N GLY A 217 16.13 -25.51 -10.28
CA GLY A 217 16.00 -26.58 -11.28
C GLY A 217 16.65 -26.28 -12.64
N SER A 218 17.35 -25.16 -12.77
CA SER A 218 17.96 -24.70 -14.04
C SER A 218 19.46 -24.39 -13.93
N ASN A 219 20.14 -24.93 -12.91
CA ASN A 219 21.59 -24.92 -12.78
C ASN A 219 22.16 -26.32 -12.99
#